data_AF-A0A7X5TPH9-F1
#
_entry.id   AF-A0A7X5TPH9-F1
#
_cell.length_a   1.000
_cell.length_b   1.000
_cell.length_c   1.000
_cell.angle_alpha   90.00
_cell.angle_beta   90.00
_cell.angle_gamma   90.00
#
_symmetry.space_group_name_H-M   'P 1'
#
loop_
_entity.id
_entity.type
_entity.pdbx_description
1 polymer ?
#
loop_
_entity_poly.entity_id
_entity_poly.type
_entity_poly.pdbx_seq_one_letter_code
_entity_poly.pdbx_strand_id
1 'polypeptide(L)'
;MIATPAGGTWTDLVSSVAYRPFDLIESWRYGNGGELRAARDKSGRVTSWGSIDPANSLYVLGYTPGGEIASQFGRWYGFTLGHDGLGYLDTVKDFSSGSPLRSFEYTNTGDRTAMTAGGVRQTYLYDPASHRLTTADGKARRYDAAGNTIGIGDATLTYDDAGRLASASEQGRVLVTYGYDADGQRIARTETGKSAELWLYDEQGRWLADYDTSGKVTRQAVWMGDYLVGLVEGTKVYYVEPDHLGTPRAVIDPARNATVWRWRPSDDPFGTAPPDEDPDGDGARFVFDLRFPGQRYDAVTGLHYNYRRDYDPDAGRYIQVDPIGLAGGVNPYLYANGSPLRYVDPTGEFGVVGAGVSAVLDLAIQAFQNYRSGCGVLNARNYNWASVGISASIGAIAPGWVAVGRRAWTSSRAMSTLSNQLERARTANRLIKIQGRMSTHKTKVGDVLIPQLGLQGVKAAGNVVTNGFDIDECGCP
;
A
#
# COMPACT_ATOMS: atom_id res chain seq x y z
N MET A 1 18.60 18.04 3.06
CA MET A 1 19.89 17.94 3.77
C MET A 1 19.72 17.14 5.06
N ILE A 2 20.73 16.37 5.45
CA ILE A 2 20.82 15.67 6.75
C ILE A 2 22.25 15.82 7.30
N ALA A 3 22.43 15.99 8.60
CA ALA A 3 23.76 16.04 9.23
C ALA A 3 23.98 14.79 10.09
N THR A 4 25.11 14.09 9.86
CA THR A 4 25.49 12.89 10.63
C THR A 4 26.96 12.99 11.06
N PRO A 5 27.30 12.96 12.38
CA PRO A 5 26.43 13.01 13.56
C PRO A 5 25.85 14.42 13.85
N ALA A 6 25.08 14.57 14.93
CA ALA A 6 24.54 15.86 15.37
C ALA A 6 25.65 16.93 15.53
N GLY A 7 25.52 18.06 14.83
CA GLY A 7 26.55 19.11 14.75
C GLY A 7 27.67 18.85 13.73
N GLY A 8 27.59 17.76 12.97
CA GLY A 8 28.50 17.41 11.88
C GLY A 8 28.15 18.07 10.54
N THR A 9 28.83 17.62 9.49
CA THR A 9 28.66 18.16 8.13
C THR A 9 27.30 17.77 7.55
N TRP A 10 26.63 18.75 6.94
CA TRP A 10 25.40 18.51 6.19
C TRP A 10 25.69 17.79 4.88
N THR A 11 24.97 16.71 4.65
CA THR A 11 24.92 15.96 3.39
C THR A 11 23.60 16.25 2.70
N ASP A 12 23.65 16.58 1.42
CA ASP A 12 22.44 16.69 0.60
C ASP A 12 21.86 15.29 0.38
N LEU A 13 20.61 15.09 0.80
CA LEU A 13 19.89 13.84 0.55
C LEU A 13 19.08 13.95 -0.72
N VAL A 14 18.17 14.94 -0.76
CA VAL A 14 17.33 15.26 -1.90
C VAL A 14 17.30 16.77 -2.10
N SER A 15 17.30 17.20 -3.37
CA SER A 15 17.15 18.58 -3.83
C SER A 15 16.30 18.64 -5.11
N SER A 16 15.99 19.86 -5.58
CA SER A 16 15.29 20.10 -6.86
C SER A 16 14.00 19.28 -7.06
N VAL A 17 13.19 19.18 -6.01
CA VAL A 17 11.93 18.42 -6.06
C VAL A 17 10.91 19.18 -6.91
N ALA A 18 10.37 18.51 -7.93
CA ALA A 18 9.37 19.05 -8.82
C ALA A 18 8.04 18.31 -8.65
N TYR A 19 6.95 19.08 -8.67
CA TYR A 19 5.58 18.61 -8.49
C TYR A 19 4.69 19.11 -9.63
N ARG A 20 3.67 18.32 -9.95
CA ARG A 20 2.47 18.72 -10.70
C ARG A 20 1.30 19.00 -9.75
N PRO A 21 0.18 19.54 -10.25
CA PRO A 21 -1.08 19.55 -9.51
C PRO A 21 -1.39 18.19 -8.85
N PHE A 22 -2.07 18.22 -7.71
CA PHE A 22 -2.36 17.06 -6.85
C PHE A 22 -1.14 16.45 -6.13
N ASP A 23 -0.13 17.27 -5.85
CA ASP A 23 1.12 16.88 -5.17
C ASP A 23 1.80 15.66 -5.82
N LEU A 24 1.64 15.54 -7.15
CA LEU A 24 2.23 14.45 -7.91
C LEU A 24 3.69 14.76 -8.21
N ILE A 25 4.57 13.98 -7.61
CA ILE A 25 6.00 14.10 -7.87
C ILE A 25 6.31 13.82 -9.35
N GLU A 26 7.08 14.73 -9.94
CA GLU A 26 7.66 14.62 -11.28
C GLU A 26 9.13 14.23 -11.25
N SER A 27 9.90 14.81 -10.34
CA SER A 27 11.32 14.49 -10.21
C SER A 27 11.91 14.96 -8.89
N TRP A 28 13.05 14.39 -8.53
CA TRP A 28 13.96 14.94 -7.54
C TRP A 28 15.40 14.51 -7.82
N ARG A 29 16.36 15.21 -7.21
CA ARG A 29 17.79 14.94 -7.33
C ARG A 29 18.38 14.47 -6.02
N TYR A 30 19.13 13.38 -6.03
CA TYR A 30 19.92 12.91 -4.90
C TYR A 30 21.24 13.68 -4.79
N GLY A 31 21.88 13.65 -3.61
CA GLY A 31 23.15 14.33 -3.37
C GLY A 31 24.34 13.81 -4.18
N ASN A 32 24.29 12.59 -4.70
CA ASN A 32 25.30 12.07 -5.67
C ASN A 32 25.05 12.56 -7.11
N GLY A 33 24.06 13.42 -7.33
CA GLY A 33 23.66 13.89 -8.66
C GLY A 33 22.71 12.97 -9.42
N GLY A 34 22.36 11.79 -8.86
CA GLY A 34 21.32 10.93 -9.40
C GLY A 34 19.97 11.64 -9.46
N GLU A 35 19.16 11.37 -10.47
CA GLU A 35 17.87 12.04 -10.66
C GLU A 35 16.79 11.02 -10.94
N LEU A 36 15.81 10.96 -10.03
CA LEU A 36 14.62 10.14 -10.22
C LEU A 36 13.55 10.98 -10.90
N ARG A 37 12.95 10.43 -11.96
CA ARG A 37 11.93 11.09 -12.79
C ARG A 37 10.71 10.21 -12.97
N ALA A 38 9.56 10.87 -13.13
CA ALA A 38 8.29 10.26 -13.48
C ALA A 38 7.72 10.92 -14.74
N ALA A 39 7.41 10.12 -15.77
CA ALA A 39 6.57 10.58 -16.88
C ALA A 39 5.13 10.12 -16.66
N ARG A 40 4.19 10.89 -17.20
CA ARG A 40 2.76 10.61 -17.08
C ARG A 40 2.02 10.88 -18.39
N ASP A 41 0.94 10.15 -18.63
CA ASP A 41 0.01 10.43 -19.73
C ASP A 41 -0.94 11.60 -19.40
N LYS A 42 -1.82 11.94 -20.35
CA LYS A 42 -2.82 13.03 -20.18
C LYS A 42 -3.85 12.73 -19.09
N SER A 43 -4.01 11.47 -18.69
CA SER A 43 -4.87 11.04 -17.61
C SER A 43 -4.15 11.02 -16.25
N GLY A 44 -2.86 11.41 -16.22
CA GLY A 44 -2.05 11.47 -15.00
C GLY A 44 -1.44 10.13 -14.57
N ARG A 45 -1.64 9.05 -15.34
CA ARG A 45 -1.07 7.72 -15.04
C ARG A 45 0.43 7.72 -15.29
N VAL A 46 1.19 7.04 -14.43
CA VAL A 46 2.66 6.95 -14.56
C VAL A 46 3.03 6.10 -15.77
N THR A 47 3.65 6.68 -16.78
CA THR A 47 4.13 5.94 -17.96
C THR A 47 5.60 5.58 -17.88
N SER A 48 6.38 6.27 -17.06
CA SER A 48 7.73 5.84 -16.70
C SER A 48 8.11 6.34 -15.31
N TRP A 49 9.00 5.61 -14.66
CA TRP A 49 9.49 5.93 -13.33
C TRP A 49 10.90 5.39 -13.12
N GLY A 50 11.75 6.14 -12.43
CA GLY A 50 13.03 5.66 -11.92
C GLY A 50 14.17 6.63 -12.19
N SER A 51 15.37 6.20 -11.83
CA SER A 51 16.60 6.99 -11.87
C SER A 51 17.48 6.65 -13.08
N ILE A 52 18.23 7.65 -13.55
CA ILE A 52 19.24 7.52 -14.64
C ILE A 52 20.65 7.32 -14.06
N ASP A 53 20.76 7.01 -12.77
CA ASP A 53 22.02 6.84 -12.05
C ASP A 53 22.62 5.41 -12.23
N PRO A 54 23.71 5.01 -11.53
CA PRO A 54 24.29 3.68 -11.66
C PRO A 54 23.33 2.52 -11.39
N ALA A 55 22.29 2.73 -10.56
CA ALA A 55 21.27 1.71 -10.32
C ALA A 55 20.37 1.51 -11.56
N ASN A 56 20.26 2.55 -12.40
CA ASN A 56 19.47 2.61 -13.64
C ASN A 56 18.10 1.93 -13.47
N SER A 57 17.38 2.40 -12.45
CA SER A 57 16.07 1.90 -12.02
C SER A 57 14.93 2.37 -12.92
N LEU A 58 15.21 3.12 -13.98
CA LEU A 58 14.21 3.57 -14.96
C LEU A 58 13.48 2.40 -15.64
N TYR A 59 12.17 2.42 -15.54
CA TYR A 59 11.27 1.53 -16.26
C TYR A 59 10.07 2.28 -16.84
N VAL A 60 9.41 1.64 -17.80
CA VAL A 60 8.23 2.13 -18.51
C VAL A 60 7.05 1.22 -18.20
N LEU A 61 5.87 1.83 -18.05
CA LEU A 61 4.60 1.14 -17.85
C LEU A 61 3.70 1.31 -19.07
N GLY A 62 3.21 0.19 -19.59
CA GLY A 62 2.13 0.14 -20.58
C GLY A 62 0.79 -0.13 -19.91
N TYR A 63 -0.29 0.33 -20.52
CA TYR A 63 -1.64 0.18 -20.00
C TYR A 63 -2.60 -0.42 -21.03
N THR A 64 -3.55 -1.20 -20.55
CA THR A 64 -4.74 -1.59 -21.33
C THR A 64 -5.65 -0.36 -21.53
N PRO A 65 -6.66 -0.44 -22.43
CA PRO A 65 -7.73 0.55 -22.50
C PRO A 65 -8.50 0.69 -21.17
N GLY A 66 -8.64 -0.39 -20.38
CA GLY A 66 -9.28 -0.39 -19.05
C GLY A 66 -8.44 0.28 -17.96
N GLY A 67 -7.14 0.48 -18.20
CA GLY A 67 -6.23 1.15 -17.28
C GLY A 67 -5.49 0.21 -16.34
N GLU A 68 -5.59 -1.10 -16.53
CA GLU A 68 -4.69 -2.08 -15.95
C GLU A 68 -3.28 -1.92 -16.52
N ILE A 69 -2.25 -2.22 -15.73
CA ILE A 69 -0.87 -2.23 -16.21
C ILE A 69 -0.71 -3.43 -17.13
N ALA A 70 -0.53 -3.22 -18.43
CA ALA A 70 -0.38 -4.27 -19.43
C ALA A 70 1.06 -4.72 -19.62
N SER A 71 2.02 -3.87 -19.25
CA SER A 71 3.44 -4.21 -19.34
C SER A 71 4.28 -3.35 -18.41
N GLN A 72 5.41 -3.92 -18.00
CA GLN A 72 6.46 -3.20 -17.32
C GLN A 72 7.79 -3.66 -17.89
N PHE A 73 8.61 -2.73 -18.38
CA PHE A 73 9.94 -3.07 -18.86
C PHE A 73 10.97 -2.02 -18.45
N GLY A 74 12.14 -2.49 -18.07
CA GLY A 74 13.33 -1.69 -17.79
C GLY A 74 14.51 -2.25 -18.58
N ARG A 75 15.72 -1.76 -18.30
CA ARG A 75 16.93 -2.15 -19.05
C ARG A 75 17.26 -3.66 -18.98
N TRP A 76 16.84 -4.35 -17.92
CA TRP A 76 17.26 -5.72 -17.60
C TRP A 76 16.13 -6.72 -17.42
N TYR A 77 14.88 -6.26 -17.54
CA TYR A 77 13.70 -7.09 -17.34
C TYR A 77 12.55 -6.51 -18.15
N GLY A 78 11.62 -7.37 -18.52
CA GLY A 78 10.40 -6.95 -19.19
C GLY A 78 9.33 -8.00 -19.02
N PHE A 79 8.14 -7.55 -18.63
CA PHE A 79 6.97 -8.39 -18.45
C PHE A 79 5.77 -7.81 -19.19
N THR A 80 4.94 -8.69 -19.75
CA THR A 80 3.56 -8.37 -20.10
C THR A 80 2.63 -9.02 -19.09
N LEU A 81 1.56 -8.33 -18.77
CA LEU A 81 0.63 -8.66 -17.70
C LEU A 81 -0.77 -8.79 -18.28
N GLY A 82 -1.34 -9.99 -18.23
CA GLY A 82 -2.73 -10.25 -18.58
C GLY A 82 -3.63 -10.18 -17.36
N HIS A 83 -4.89 -9.84 -17.59
CA HIS A 83 -5.90 -9.75 -16.55
C HIS A 83 -7.15 -10.49 -17.01
N ASP A 84 -7.88 -11.09 -16.07
CA ASP A 84 -9.16 -11.71 -16.33
C ASP A 84 -10.27 -10.66 -16.56
N GLY A 85 -11.50 -11.13 -16.82
CA GLY A 85 -12.66 -10.25 -17.05
C GLY A 85 -13.09 -9.40 -15.84
N LEU A 86 -12.50 -9.64 -14.65
CA LEU A 86 -12.74 -8.90 -13.42
C LEU A 86 -11.55 -8.01 -13.02
N GLY A 87 -10.47 -8.03 -13.83
CA GLY A 87 -9.28 -7.22 -13.60
C GLY A 87 -8.28 -7.83 -12.63
N TYR A 88 -8.40 -9.12 -12.27
CA TYR A 88 -7.36 -9.82 -11.52
C TYR A 88 -6.23 -10.25 -12.46
N LEU A 89 -4.98 -10.13 -12.01
CA LEU A 89 -3.81 -10.52 -12.78
C LEU A 89 -3.81 -12.04 -13.02
N ASP A 90 -3.98 -12.48 -14.28
CA ASP A 90 -4.11 -13.89 -14.64
C ASP A 90 -2.84 -14.48 -15.26
N THR A 91 -1.98 -13.64 -15.85
CA THR A 91 -0.80 -14.09 -16.58
C THR A 91 0.33 -13.08 -16.50
N VAL A 92 1.55 -13.59 -16.35
CA VAL A 92 2.80 -12.84 -16.48
C VAL A 92 3.62 -13.55 -17.55
N LYS A 93 4.00 -12.83 -18.60
CA LYS A 93 4.82 -13.36 -19.70
C LYS A 93 6.07 -12.53 -19.87
N ASP A 94 7.15 -13.18 -20.27
CA ASP A 94 8.37 -12.50 -20.69
C ASP A 94 8.05 -11.55 -21.86
N PHE A 95 8.49 -10.30 -21.76
CA PHE A 95 8.12 -9.27 -22.73
C PHE A 95 8.69 -9.53 -24.12
N SER A 96 9.88 -10.09 -24.21
CA SER A 96 10.58 -10.29 -25.49
C SER A 96 10.12 -11.56 -26.21
N SER A 97 10.01 -12.68 -25.50
CA SER A 97 9.67 -13.98 -26.08
C SER A 97 8.16 -14.25 -26.07
N GLY A 98 7.38 -13.54 -25.26
CA GLY A 98 5.96 -13.85 -25.02
C GLY A 98 5.73 -15.14 -24.24
N SER A 99 6.80 -15.76 -23.73
CA SER A 99 6.71 -17.04 -23.01
C SER A 99 6.04 -16.86 -21.66
N PRO A 100 5.12 -17.76 -21.26
CA PRO A 100 4.48 -17.67 -19.95
C PRO A 100 5.51 -17.92 -18.84
N LEU A 101 5.59 -16.97 -17.90
CA LEU A 101 6.41 -17.08 -16.70
C LEU A 101 5.54 -17.55 -15.53
N ARG A 102 4.37 -16.91 -15.36
CA ARG A 102 3.38 -17.28 -14.35
C ARG A 102 1.95 -17.17 -14.88
N SER A 103 1.06 -17.98 -14.31
CA SER A 103 -0.38 -17.81 -14.46
C SER A 103 -1.10 -18.00 -13.13
N PHE A 104 -2.25 -17.37 -12.99
CA PHE A 104 -3.06 -17.37 -11.79
C PHE A 104 -4.51 -17.63 -12.14
N GLU A 105 -5.22 -18.30 -11.24
CA GLU A 105 -6.66 -18.53 -11.35
C GLU A 105 -7.32 -18.04 -10.07
N TYR A 106 -8.51 -17.47 -10.22
CA TYR A 106 -9.26 -16.91 -9.11
C TYR A 106 -10.72 -17.36 -9.16
N THR A 107 -11.38 -17.31 -8.01
CA THR A 107 -12.84 -17.23 -7.96
C THR A 107 -13.31 -15.83 -8.38
N ASN A 108 -14.59 -15.69 -8.70
CA ASN A 108 -15.18 -14.38 -9.02
C ASN A 108 -15.07 -13.35 -7.87
N THR A 109 -14.81 -13.82 -6.65
CA THR A 109 -14.64 -13.01 -5.45
C THR A 109 -13.16 -12.79 -5.09
N GLY A 110 -12.22 -13.20 -5.96
CA GLY A 110 -10.80 -12.88 -5.84
C GLY A 110 -9.97 -13.87 -5.02
N ASP A 111 -10.53 -15.02 -4.61
CA ASP A 111 -9.72 -16.07 -3.98
C ASP A 111 -8.84 -16.73 -5.04
N ARG A 112 -7.52 -16.61 -4.92
CA ARG A 112 -6.57 -17.27 -5.82
C ARG A 112 -6.63 -18.77 -5.61
N THR A 113 -7.13 -19.54 -6.58
CA THR A 113 -7.31 -21.01 -6.52
C THR A 113 -6.13 -21.80 -7.07
N ALA A 114 -5.36 -21.19 -7.98
CA ALA A 114 -4.14 -21.79 -8.50
C ALA A 114 -3.10 -20.72 -8.88
N MET A 115 -1.84 -21.12 -8.80
CA MET A 115 -0.72 -20.38 -9.39
C MET A 115 0.16 -21.40 -10.12
N THR A 116 0.55 -21.12 -11.36
CA THR A 116 1.50 -21.94 -12.11
C THR A 116 2.74 -21.12 -12.40
N ALA A 117 3.92 -21.62 -12.04
CA ALA A 117 5.21 -21.00 -12.34
C ALA A 117 6.21 -22.07 -12.74
N GLY A 118 6.99 -21.84 -13.80
CA GLY A 118 7.97 -22.83 -14.29
C GLY A 118 7.37 -24.19 -14.66
N GLY A 119 6.09 -24.22 -15.06
CA GLY A 119 5.34 -25.45 -15.35
C GLY A 119 4.82 -26.20 -14.13
N VAL A 120 5.10 -25.74 -12.90
CA VAL A 120 4.61 -26.34 -11.65
C VAL A 120 3.36 -25.59 -11.20
N ARG A 121 2.26 -26.33 -11.02
CA ARG A 121 0.99 -25.78 -10.54
C ARG A 121 0.83 -25.98 -9.04
N GLN A 122 0.76 -24.88 -8.31
CA GLN A 122 0.38 -24.82 -6.91
C GLN A 122 -1.13 -24.61 -6.79
N THR A 123 -1.74 -25.27 -5.81
CA THR A 123 -3.18 -25.20 -5.55
C THR A 123 -3.48 -24.54 -4.21
N TYR A 124 -4.60 -23.83 -4.19
CA TYR A 124 -5.08 -23.07 -3.05
C TYR A 124 -6.54 -23.43 -2.83
N LEU A 125 -6.85 -24.04 -1.69
CA LEU A 125 -8.18 -24.51 -1.34
C LEU A 125 -8.79 -23.59 -0.29
N TYR A 126 -10.09 -23.38 -0.39
CA TYR A 126 -10.82 -22.45 0.45
C TYR A 126 -12.03 -23.16 1.06
N ASP A 127 -12.45 -22.66 2.22
CA ASP A 127 -13.73 -23.02 2.80
C ASP A 127 -14.87 -22.58 1.86
N PRO A 128 -15.84 -23.44 1.48
CA PRO A 128 -16.86 -23.06 0.50
C PRO A 128 -17.81 -21.93 0.95
N ALA A 129 -17.89 -21.64 2.25
CA ALA A 129 -18.79 -20.63 2.81
C ALA A 129 -18.07 -19.32 3.17
N SER A 130 -16.76 -19.23 2.96
CA SER A 130 -15.95 -18.07 3.37
C SER A 130 -14.68 -17.91 2.56
N HIS A 131 -13.99 -16.77 2.72
CA HIS A 131 -12.68 -16.55 2.09
C HIS A 131 -11.51 -17.20 2.85
N ARG A 132 -11.75 -18.13 3.77
CA ARG A 132 -10.68 -18.76 4.57
C ARG A 132 -9.93 -19.79 3.73
N LEU A 133 -8.64 -19.57 3.51
CA LEU A 133 -7.74 -20.48 2.79
C LEU A 133 -7.48 -21.70 3.66
N THR A 134 -7.93 -22.89 3.29
CA THR A 134 -7.72 -24.13 4.06
C THR A 134 -6.39 -24.82 3.75
N THR A 135 -5.90 -24.66 2.52
CA THR A 135 -4.60 -25.23 2.08
C THR A 135 -3.97 -24.31 1.05
N ALA A 136 -2.66 -24.04 1.18
CA ALA A 136 -1.86 -23.38 0.14
C ALA A 136 -0.60 -24.20 -0.14
N ASP A 137 -0.47 -24.67 -1.38
CA ASP A 137 0.66 -25.49 -1.84
C ASP A 137 0.96 -26.67 -0.88
N GLY A 138 -0.10 -27.42 -0.55
CA GLY A 138 -0.03 -28.56 0.39
C GLY A 138 0.10 -28.19 1.88
N LYS A 139 0.40 -26.93 2.23
CA LYS A 139 0.47 -26.48 3.62
C LYS A 139 -0.93 -26.15 4.14
N ALA A 140 -1.42 -26.95 5.09
CA ALA A 140 -2.69 -26.72 5.76
C ALA A 140 -2.71 -25.39 6.51
N ARG A 141 -3.89 -24.78 6.58
CA ARG A 141 -4.17 -23.54 7.31
C ARG A 141 -5.27 -23.79 8.33
N ARG A 142 -5.13 -23.18 9.50
CA ARG A 142 -6.10 -23.29 10.60
C ARG A 142 -6.47 -21.89 11.06
N TYR A 143 -7.71 -21.71 11.52
CA TYR A 143 -8.23 -20.40 11.92
C TYR A 143 -8.85 -20.42 13.31
N ASP A 144 -8.82 -19.27 13.97
CA ASP A 144 -9.67 -19.00 15.12
C ASP A 144 -11.10 -18.58 14.69
N ALA A 145 -11.96 -18.31 15.67
CA ALA A 145 -13.34 -17.87 15.42
C ALA A 145 -13.41 -16.48 14.75
N ALA A 146 -12.44 -15.60 15.02
CA ALA A 146 -12.35 -14.27 14.43
C ALA A 146 -11.86 -14.29 12.96
N GLY A 147 -11.34 -15.42 12.49
CA GLY A 147 -10.81 -15.58 11.14
C GLY A 147 -9.33 -15.22 11.02
N ASN A 148 -8.60 -15.17 12.13
CA ASN A 148 -7.14 -15.09 12.08
C ASN A 148 -6.55 -16.47 11.85
N THR A 149 -5.50 -16.56 11.04
CA THR A 149 -4.80 -17.82 10.76
C THR A 149 -3.93 -18.20 11.96
N ILE A 150 -4.32 -19.24 12.70
CA ILE A 150 -3.57 -19.74 13.86
C ILE A 150 -2.56 -20.84 13.51
N GLY A 151 -2.53 -21.29 12.25
CA GLY A 151 -1.57 -22.29 11.81
C GLY A 151 -1.25 -22.25 10.32
N ILE A 152 0.03 -22.43 9.99
CA ILE A 152 0.58 -22.51 8.64
C ILE A 152 1.50 -23.73 8.58
N GLY A 153 0.99 -24.86 8.10
CA GLY A 153 1.68 -26.15 8.25
C GLY A 153 1.93 -26.46 9.73
N ASP A 154 3.20 -26.61 10.09
CA ASP A 154 3.69 -26.89 11.45
C ASP A 154 3.83 -25.63 12.32
N ALA A 155 3.86 -24.44 11.69
CA ALA A 155 3.88 -23.18 12.40
C ALA A 155 2.53 -22.95 13.09
N THR A 156 2.60 -22.47 14.33
CA THR A 156 1.46 -22.05 15.15
C THR A 156 1.60 -20.57 15.48
N LEU A 157 0.54 -19.82 15.19
CA LEU A 157 0.47 -18.38 15.37
C LEU A 157 -0.52 -18.08 16.50
N THR A 158 -0.15 -17.17 17.39
CA THR A 158 -1.04 -16.71 18.46
C THR A 158 -1.32 -15.22 18.31
N TYR A 159 -2.48 -14.79 18.78
CA TYR A 159 -2.93 -13.41 18.69
C TYR A 159 -3.22 -12.85 20.08
N ASP A 160 -3.03 -11.54 20.24
CA ASP A 160 -3.46 -10.82 21.44
C ASP A 160 -4.97 -10.52 21.40
N ASP A 161 -5.48 -9.93 22.48
CA ASP A 161 -6.91 -9.58 22.61
C ASP A 161 -7.38 -8.53 21.58
N ALA A 162 -6.44 -7.82 20.94
CA ALA A 162 -6.72 -6.87 19.86
C ALA A 162 -6.62 -7.52 18.46
N GLY A 163 -6.43 -8.84 18.38
CA GLY A 163 -6.31 -9.59 17.13
C GLY A 163 -4.97 -9.37 16.42
N ARG A 164 -3.93 -8.92 17.12
CA ARG A 164 -2.58 -8.71 16.56
C ARG A 164 -1.73 -9.94 16.77
N LEU A 165 -0.90 -10.29 15.78
CA LEU A 165 0.00 -11.45 15.86
C LEU A 165 0.95 -11.26 17.05
N ALA A 166 0.78 -12.05 18.11
CA ALA A 166 1.53 -11.92 19.36
C ALA A 166 2.77 -12.81 19.37
N SER A 167 2.70 -14.00 18.78
CA SER A 167 3.86 -14.88 18.65
C SER A 167 3.74 -15.87 17.50
N ALA A 168 4.88 -16.40 17.07
CA ALA A 168 4.96 -17.57 16.23
C ALA A 168 5.81 -18.65 16.89
N SER A 169 5.37 -19.90 16.75
CA SER A 169 6.01 -21.08 17.31
C SER A 169 6.00 -22.23 16.31
N GLU A 170 6.91 -23.18 16.48
CA GLU A 170 6.96 -24.41 15.69
C GLU A 170 7.25 -25.58 16.62
N GLN A 171 6.49 -26.67 16.49
CA GLN A 171 6.60 -27.85 17.35
C GLN A 171 6.55 -27.52 18.86
N GLY A 172 5.74 -26.52 19.23
CA GLY A 172 5.59 -26.04 20.62
C GLY A 172 6.71 -25.13 21.13
N ARG A 173 7.76 -24.88 20.33
CA ARG A 173 8.83 -23.94 20.66
C ARG A 173 8.51 -22.56 20.09
N VAL A 174 8.44 -21.55 20.96
CA VAL A 174 8.33 -20.15 20.52
C VAL A 174 9.58 -19.76 19.72
N LEU A 175 9.36 -19.11 18.58
CA LEU A 175 10.41 -18.60 17.70
C LEU A 175 10.58 -17.10 17.87
N VAL A 176 9.47 -16.37 17.90
CA VAL A 176 9.43 -14.91 17.99
C VAL A 176 8.17 -14.44 18.71
N THR A 177 8.30 -13.35 19.46
CA THR A 177 7.20 -12.64 20.10
C THR A 177 7.19 -11.17 19.69
N TYR A 178 6.01 -10.56 19.67
CA TYR A 178 5.82 -9.18 19.24
C TYR A 178 5.15 -8.33 20.33
N GLY A 179 5.55 -7.07 20.41
CA GLY A 179 4.94 -6.08 21.29
C GLY A 179 4.34 -4.92 20.49
N TYR A 180 3.21 -4.40 20.96
CA TYR A 180 2.44 -3.36 20.28
C TYR A 180 2.18 -2.17 21.19
N ASP A 181 2.08 -0.97 20.59
CA ASP A 181 1.58 0.21 21.29
C ASP A 181 0.04 0.27 21.29
N ALA A 182 -0.52 1.31 21.92
CA ALA A 182 -1.96 1.52 22.01
C ALA A 182 -2.62 1.81 20.64
N ASP A 183 -1.85 2.29 19.66
CA ASP A 183 -2.30 2.50 18.30
C ASP A 183 -2.13 1.24 17.44
N GLY A 184 -1.68 0.11 18.02
CA GLY A 184 -1.48 -1.17 17.36
C GLY A 184 -0.28 -1.21 16.41
N GLN A 185 0.67 -0.30 16.55
CA GLN A 185 1.96 -0.36 15.84
C GLN A 185 2.87 -1.36 16.55
N ARG A 186 3.57 -2.21 15.80
CA ARG A 186 4.50 -3.17 16.39
C ARG A 186 5.74 -2.41 16.83
N ILE A 187 5.93 -2.24 18.13
CA ILE A 187 7.07 -1.49 18.69
C ILE A 187 8.21 -2.40 19.14
N ALA A 188 8.00 -3.71 19.22
CA ALA A 188 9.01 -4.66 19.62
C ALA A 188 8.89 -5.98 18.86
N ARG A 189 10.04 -6.54 18.48
CA ARG A 189 10.19 -7.89 17.95
C ARG A 189 11.30 -8.60 18.72
N THR A 190 11.00 -9.74 19.32
CA THR A 190 11.97 -10.50 20.12
C THR A 190 12.05 -11.93 19.59
N GLU A 191 13.14 -12.23 18.89
CA GLU A 191 13.46 -13.60 18.50
C GLU A 191 14.03 -14.37 19.70
N THR A 192 13.66 -15.64 19.83
CA THR A 192 14.06 -16.47 20.97
C THR A 192 15.58 -16.60 21.04
N GLY A 193 16.15 -16.20 22.17
CA GLY A 193 17.60 -16.19 22.39
C GLY A 193 18.31 -14.92 21.88
N LYS A 194 17.58 -13.92 21.37
CA LYS A 194 18.13 -12.61 20.96
C LYS A 194 17.51 -11.47 21.78
N SER A 195 18.21 -10.33 21.81
CA SER A 195 17.65 -9.09 22.36
C SER A 195 16.52 -8.56 21.47
N ALA A 196 15.58 -7.84 22.09
CA ALA A 196 14.50 -7.22 21.35
C ALA A 196 15.00 -6.14 20.39
N GLU A 197 14.43 -6.12 19.20
CA GLU A 197 14.53 -5.01 18.25
C GLU A 197 13.31 -4.10 18.46
N LEU A 198 13.55 -2.81 18.64
CA LEU A 198 12.51 -1.83 18.92
C LEU A 198 12.28 -0.91 17.72
N TRP A 199 11.03 -0.59 17.42
CA TRP A 199 10.66 0.18 16.23
C TRP A 199 9.93 1.47 16.61
N LEU A 200 10.26 2.55 15.92
CA LEU A 200 9.61 3.85 16.06
C LEU A 200 8.91 4.23 14.76
N TYR A 201 7.76 4.89 14.89
CA TYR A 201 6.95 5.35 13.78
C TYR A 201 6.60 6.83 13.91
N ASP A 202 6.20 7.44 12.79
CA ASP A 202 5.56 8.74 12.79
C ASP A 202 4.05 8.64 13.04
N GLU A 203 3.38 9.79 13.15
CA GLU A 203 1.93 9.90 13.33
C GLU A 203 1.11 9.29 12.17
N GLN A 204 1.75 8.99 11.02
CA GLN A 204 1.13 8.34 9.87
C GLN A 204 1.42 6.83 9.82
N GLY A 205 2.08 6.28 10.85
CA GLY A 205 2.45 4.86 10.94
C GLY A 205 3.59 4.46 10.00
N ARG A 206 4.38 5.41 9.46
CA ARG A 206 5.58 5.08 8.70
C ARG A 206 6.74 4.85 9.65
N TRP A 207 7.52 3.82 9.39
CA TRP A 207 8.71 3.49 10.19
C TRP A 207 9.75 4.61 10.11
N LEU A 208 10.24 5.08 11.26
CA LEU A 208 11.22 6.15 11.39
C LEU A 208 12.59 5.64 11.82
N ALA A 209 12.66 4.66 12.70
CA ALA A 209 13.93 4.18 13.22
C ALA A 209 13.81 2.82 13.91
N ASP A 210 14.93 2.11 13.90
CA ASP A 210 15.19 0.94 14.73
C ASP A 210 16.09 1.32 15.90
N TYR A 211 15.81 0.72 17.05
CA TYR A 211 16.57 0.86 18.27
C TYR A 211 16.91 -0.52 18.84
N ASP A 212 18.09 -0.61 19.47
CA ASP A 212 18.37 -1.74 20.35
C ASP A 212 17.74 -1.53 21.74
N THR A 213 17.79 -2.57 22.58
CA THR A 213 17.28 -2.53 23.96
C THR A 213 17.92 -1.48 24.88
N SER A 214 19.06 -0.89 24.49
CA SER A 214 19.71 0.19 25.24
C SER A 214 19.17 1.58 24.85
N GLY A 215 18.29 1.66 23.85
CA GLY A 215 17.79 2.91 23.30
C GLY A 215 18.76 3.54 22.29
N LYS A 216 19.76 2.80 21.82
CA LYS A 216 20.66 3.27 20.76
C LYS A 216 19.99 3.05 19.41
N VAL A 217 19.96 4.10 18.60
CA VAL A 217 19.52 4.05 17.20
C VAL A 217 20.46 3.15 16.39
N THR A 218 19.91 2.14 15.73
CA THR A 218 20.65 1.26 14.82
C THR A 218 20.45 1.67 13.36
N ARG A 219 19.26 2.16 13.01
CA ARG A 219 18.92 2.65 11.67
C ARG A 219 17.84 3.72 11.74
N GLN A 220 17.88 4.71 10.85
CA GLN A 220 16.82 5.72 10.69
C GLN A 220 16.37 5.82 9.23
N ALA A 221 15.11 6.19 9.05
CA ALA A 221 14.46 6.41 7.78
C ALA A 221 14.30 7.91 7.53
N VAL A 222 14.50 8.35 6.29
CA VAL A 222 14.22 9.72 5.87
C VAL A 222 13.17 9.71 4.76
N TRP A 223 11.99 10.23 5.09
CA TRP A 223 10.83 10.27 4.20
C TRP A 223 10.67 11.64 3.54
N MET A 224 10.29 11.64 2.27
CA MET A 224 9.84 12.81 1.51
C MET A 224 8.38 12.58 1.10
N GLY A 225 7.45 13.14 1.87
CA GLY A 225 6.04 12.77 1.76
C GLY A 225 5.86 11.30 2.11
N ASP A 226 5.37 10.51 1.15
CA ASP A 226 5.18 9.06 1.29
C ASP A 226 6.27 8.21 0.60
N TYR A 227 7.36 8.86 0.13
CA TYR A 227 8.50 8.16 -0.45
C TYR A 227 9.66 8.09 0.54
N LEU A 228 10.16 6.88 0.81
CA LEU A 228 11.41 6.71 1.52
C LEU A 228 12.56 7.07 0.56
N VAL A 229 13.36 8.06 0.93
CA VAL A 229 14.43 8.61 0.07
C VAL A 229 15.81 8.44 0.67
N GLY A 230 15.92 8.07 1.95
CA GLY A 230 17.21 7.80 2.56
C GLY A 230 17.15 6.97 3.82
N LEU A 231 18.31 6.39 4.15
CA LEU A 231 18.56 5.69 5.39
C LEU A 231 19.79 6.27 6.09
N VAL A 232 19.83 6.19 7.41
CA VAL A 232 21.00 6.53 8.21
C VAL A 232 21.38 5.37 9.11
N GLU A 233 22.63 4.95 9.07
CA GLU A 233 23.22 3.93 9.96
C GLU A 233 24.52 4.47 10.57
N GLY A 234 24.47 4.83 11.85
CA GLY A 234 25.57 5.52 12.50
C GLY A 234 25.88 6.85 11.81
N THR A 235 27.03 6.94 11.15
CA THR A 235 27.44 8.14 10.39
C THR A 235 27.18 8.02 8.89
N LYS A 236 26.80 6.83 8.40
CA LYS A 236 26.56 6.59 6.98
C LYS A 236 25.15 7.02 6.59
N VAL A 237 25.06 7.68 5.45
CA VAL A 237 23.79 8.03 4.79
C VAL A 237 23.70 7.21 3.52
N TYR A 238 22.54 6.62 3.26
CA TYR A 238 22.24 5.90 2.03
C TYR A 238 21.07 6.56 1.31
N TYR A 239 21.04 6.48 -0.01
CA TYR A 239 19.87 6.89 -0.80
C TYR A 239 18.97 5.69 -1.06
N VAL A 240 17.66 5.89 -0.99
CA VAL A 240 16.68 4.86 -1.31
C VAL A 240 15.94 5.26 -2.57
N GLU A 241 15.95 4.38 -3.58
CA GLU A 241 15.16 4.57 -4.79
C GLU A 241 13.89 3.73 -4.73
N PRO A 242 12.71 4.35 -4.59
CA PRO A 242 11.44 3.66 -4.62
C PRO A 242 10.92 3.48 -6.05
N ASP A 243 9.95 2.58 -6.24
CA ASP A 243 9.10 2.53 -7.45
C ASP A 243 7.95 3.54 -7.38
N HIS A 244 7.14 3.57 -8.43
CA HIS A 244 5.99 4.46 -8.57
C HIS A 244 4.92 4.32 -7.47
N LEU A 245 4.94 3.24 -6.68
CA LEU A 245 4.05 3.02 -5.54
C LEU A 245 4.71 3.38 -4.21
N GLY A 246 6.00 3.72 -4.20
CA GLY A 246 6.77 3.97 -2.98
C GLY A 246 7.47 2.72 -2.42
N THR A 247 7.43 1.58 -3.13
CA THR A 247 8.15 0.36 -2.73
C THR A 247 9.64 0.59 -2.91
N PRO A 248 10.51 0.38 -1.89
CA PRO A 248 11.95 0.47 -2.07
C PRO A 248 12.45 -0.56 -3.10
N ARG A 249 13.25 -0.12 -4.08
CA ARG A 249 13.81 -0.97 -5.15
C ARG A 249 15.33 -1.02 -5.16
N ALA A 250 15.99 0.02 -4.67
CA ALA A 250 17.44 0.04 -4.51
C ALA A 250 17.85 0.89 -3.30
N VAL A 251 18.97 0.51 -2.67
CA VAL A 251 19.70 1.34 -1.71
C VAL A 251 21.09 1.60 -2.26
N ILE A 252 21.52 2.86 -2.25
CA ILE A 252 22.79 3.31 -2.83
C ILE A 252 23.66 3.88 -1.72
N ASP A 253 24.90 3.40 -1.65
CA ASP A 253 25.97 4.00 -0.86
C ASP A 253 26.56 5.18 -1.65
N PRO A 254 26.34 6.43 -1.22
CA PRO A 254 26.81 7.61 -1.94
C PRO A 254 28.33 7.76 -1.91
N ALA A 255 29.04 7.18 -0.94
CA ALA A 255 30.50 7.30 -0.86
C ALA A 255 31.20 6.53 -1.98
N ARG A 256 30.60 5.39 -2.38
CA ARG A 256 31.10 4.53 -3.48
C ARG A 256 30.30 4.70 -4.77
N ASN A 257 29.16 5.39 -4.69
CA ASN A 257 28.16 5.47 -5.74
C ASN A 257 27.74 4.07 -6.26
N ALA A 258 27.56 3.13 -5.33
CA ALA A 258 27.28 1.73 -5.60
C ALA A 258 25.93 1.32 -4.99
N THR A 259 25.18 0.49 -5.71
CA THR A 259 23.99 -0.15 -5.15
C THR A 259 24.44 -1.23 -4.16
N VAL A 260 23.95 -1.18 -2.92
CA VAL A 260 24.28 -2.12 -1.84
C VAL A 260 23.12 -3.05 -1.48
N TRP A 261 21.92 -2.73 -1.94
CA TRP A 261 20.75 -3.58 -1.80
C TRP A 261 19.81 -3.33 -2.97
N ARG A 262 19.13 -4.38 -3.43
CA ARG A 262 18.27 -4.28 -4.61
C ARG A 262 17.12 -5.27 -4.59
N TRP A 263 15.91 -4.78 -4.85
CA TRP A 263 14.72 -5.60 -5.00
C TRP A 263 13.97 -5.26 -6.28
N ARG A 264 14.48 -5.74 -7.41
CA ARG A 264 13.92 -5.43 -8.73
C ARG A 264 12.51 -5.99 -8.88
N PRO A 265 11.64 -5.32 -9.67
CA PRO A 265 10.45 -5.98 -10.18
C PRO A 265 10.83 -7.29 -10.87
N SER A 266 10.09 -8.35 -10.57
CA SER A 266 10.31 -9.69 -11.09
C SER A 266 9.02 -10.22 -11.70
N ASP A 267 9.07 -11.46 -12.19
CA ASP A 267 7.88 -12.16 -12.66
C ASP A 267 6.92 -12.54 -11.50
N ASP A 268 7.34 -12.32 -10.25
CA ASP A 268 6.52 -12.43 -9.06
C ASP A 268 5.90 -11.08 -8.65
N PRO A 269 4.59 -10.89 -8.87
CA PRO A 269 3.88 -9.65 -8.54
C PRO A 269 3.48 -9.57 -7.08
N PHE A 270 3.52 -10.66 -6.31
CA PHE A 270 3.02 -10.73 -4.92
C PHE A 270 4.13 -10.64 -3.85
N GLY A 271 5.40 -10.53 -4.26
CA GLY A 271 6.49 -10.14 -3.38
C GLY A 271 7.09 -11.28 -2.54
N THR A 272 6.96 -12.53 -3.00
CA THR A 272 7.68 -13.72 -2.47
C THR A 272 9.18 -13.69 -2.78
N ALA A 273 9.59 -13.11 -3.91
CA ALA A 273 11.00 -13.09 -4.32
C ALA A 273 11.85 -12.29 -3.32
N PRO A 274 12.98 -12.83 -2.81
CA PRO A 274 13.84 -12.10 -1.88
C PRO A 274 14.63 -10.98 -2.59
N PRO A 275 15.04 -9.93 -1.87
CA PRO A 275 15.99 -8.96 -2.39
C PRO A 275 17.39 -9.55 -2.56
N ASP A 276 18.15 -8.93 -3.45
CA ASP A 276 19.59 -9.09 -3.61
C ASP A 276 20.30 -8.16 -2.61
N GLU A 277 20.87 -8.76 -1.55
CA GLU A 277 21.52 -8.04 -0.43
C GLU A 277 23.00 -7.71 -0.67
N ASP A 278 23.61 -8.18 -1.76
CA ASP A 278 25.00 -7.90 -2.13
C ASP A 278 25.13 -7.72 -3.66
N PRO A 279 24.45 -6.70 -4.23
CA PRO A 279 24.44 -6.47 -5.68
C PRO A 279 25.76 -5.90 -6.23
N ASP A 280 26.64 -5.38 -5.37
CA ASP A 280 27.98 -4.90 -5.70
C ASP A 280 29.08 -5.98 -5.56
N GLY A 281 28.77 -7.11 -4.92
CA GLY A 281 29.60 -8.31 -4.90
C GLY A 281 30.86 -8.17 -4.04
N ASP A 282 30.81 -7.32 -3.01
CA ASP A 282 31.94 -7.09 -2.11
C ASP A 282 31.94 -8.06 -0.90
N GLY A 283 30.91 -8.90 -0.79
CA GLY A 283 30.73 -9.88 0.28
C GLY A 283 30.05 -9.32 1.53
N ALA A 284 29.71 -8.03 1.56
CA ALA A 284 29.04 -7.37 2.67
C ALA A 284 27.54 -7.20 2.38
N ARG A 285 26.72 -8.02 3.04
CA ARG A 285 25.25 -7.95 2.88
C ARG A 285 24.66 -6.71 3.54
N PHE A 286 23.76 -6.04 2.84
CA PHE A 286 22.92 -4.99 3.39
C PHE A 286 21.49 -5.51 3.63
N VAL A 287 21.15 -5.83 4.89
CA VAL A 287 19.80 -6.34 5.23
C VAL A 287 18.80 -5.19 5.27
N PHE A 288 17.76 -5.24 4.43
CA PHE A 288 16.70 -4.24 4.43
C PHE A 288 15.32 -4.88 4.23
N ASP A 289 14.49 -4.74 5.26
CA ASP A 289 13.26 -5.53 5.39
C ASP A 289 12.00 -4.84 4.87
N LEU A 290 12.05 -3.57 4.46
CA LEU A 290 10.88 -2.97 3.84
C LEU A 290 10.51 -3.69 2.54
N ARG A 291 9.19 -3.86 2.34
CA ARG A 291 8.60 -4.51 1.15
C ARG A 291 7.64 -3.52 0.50
N PHE A 292 6.48 -3.98 0.02
CA PHE A 292 5.45 -3.09 -0.49
C PHE A 292 5.08 -2.00 0.53
N PRO A 293 4.46 -0.89 0.13
CA PRO A 293 4.18 0.22 1.03
C PRO A 293 3.46 -0.24 2.31
N GLY A 294 4.01 0.13 3.47
CA GLY A 294 3.54 -0.28 4.80
C GLY A 294 4.10 -1.62 5.31
N GLN A 295 4.74 -2.41 4.45
CA GLN A 295 5.18 -3.76 4.76
C GLN A 295 6.63 -3.84 5.23
N ARG A 296 6.90 -4.69 6.23
CA ARG A 296 8.23 -5.08 6.69
C ARG A 296 8.33 -6.61 6.82
N TYR A 297 9.29 -7.21 6.15
CA TYR A 297 9.57 -8.64 6.17
C TYR A 297 10.02 -9.10 7.56
N ASP A 298 9.50 -10.25 7.99
CA ASP A 298 9.97 -10.96 9.17
C ASP A 298 10.59 -12.30 8.75
N ALA A 299 11.92 -12.39 8.84
CA ALA A 299 12.66 -13.58 8.45
C ALA A 299 12.33 -14.84 9.28
N VAL A 300 11.75 -14.71 10.47
CA VAL A 300 11.39 -15.88 11.31
C VAL A 300 10.09 -16.51 10.85
N THR A 301 9.11 -15.71 10.43
CA THR A 301 7.79 -16.23 10.01
C THR A 301 7.64 -16.30 8.49
N GLY A 302 8.46 -15.57 7.73
CA GLY A 302 8.28 -15.36 6.30
C GLY A 302 7.16 -14.38 5.95
N LEU A 303 6.43 -13.88 6.94
CA LEU A 303 5.33 -12.94 6.76
C LEU A 303 5.85 -11.51 6.63
N HIS A 304 5.05 -10.64 6.01
CA HIS A 304 5.30 -9.21 6.01
C HIS A 304 4.37 -8.54 7.00
N TYR A 305 4.91 -7.96 8.07
CA TYR A 305 4.16 -7.08 8.95
C TYR A 305 3.63 -5.89 8.17
N ASN A 306 2.34 -5.61 8.22
CA ASN A 306 1.72 -4.46 7.57
C ASN A 306 0.74 -3.75 8.50
N TYR A 307 1.31 -2.98 9.43
CA TYR A 307 0.64 -2.18 10.46
C TYR A 307 -0.50 -2.88 11.20
N ARG A 308 -1.70 -3.04 10.62
CA ARG A 308 -2.90 -3.67 11.20
C ARG A 308 -3.01 -5.17 10.95
N ARG A 309 -2.36 -5.67 9.90
CA ARG A 309 -2.38 -7.08 9.48
C ARG A 309 -0.98 -7.58 9.17
N ASP A 310 -0.85 -8.88 8.96
CA ASP A 310 0.36 -9.55 8.52
C ASP A 310 0.04 -10.24 7.17
N TYR A 311 0.91 -10.05 6.19
CA TYR A 311 0.75 -10.49 4.81
C TYR A 311 1.57 -11.75 4.55
N ASP A 312 0.93 -12.78 4.01
CA ASP A 312 1.56 -14.01 3.53
C ASP A 312 1.82 -13.83 2.02
N PRO A 313 3.07 -13.52 1.60
CA PRO A 313 3.38 -13.35 0.18
C PRO A 313 3.21 -14.65 -0.60
N ASP A 314 3.47 -15.82 0.00
CA ASP A 314 3.32 -17.13 -0.65
C ASP A 314 1.86 -17.36 -1.05
N ALA A 315 0.91 -16.95 -0.20
CA ALA A 315 -0.52 -17.01 -0.49
C ALA A 315 -1.06 -15.74 -1.19
N GLY A 316 -0.28 -14.67 -1.28
CA GLY A 316 -0.67 -13.41 -1.90
C GLY A 316 -1.76 -12.63 -1.14
N ARG A 317 -1.90 -12.86 0.18
CA ARG A 317 -3.03 -12.37 0.98
C ARG A 317 -2.68 -12.14 2.45
N TYR A 318 -3.51 -11.42 3.17
CA TYR A 318 -3.42 -11.29 4.62
C TYR A 318 -3.83 -12.56 5.36
N ILE A 319 -3.28 -12.72 6.56
CA ILE A 319 -3.59 -13.84 7.47
C ILE A 319 -4.65 -13.48 8.53
N GLN A 320 -5.02 -12.20 8.65
CA GLN A 320 -6.15 -11.71 9.43
C GLN A 320 -7.24 -11.17 8.49
N VAL A 321 -8.49 -11.25 8.95
CA VAL A 321 -9.63 -10.55 8.34
C VAL A 321 -9.40 -9.04 8.40
N ASP A 322 -9.81 -8.30 7.37
CA ASP A 322 -9.77 -6.84 7.38
C ASP A 322 -10.51 -6.27 8.62
N PRO A 323 -9.84 -5.47 9.48
CA PRO A 323 -10.49 -4.85 10.63
C PRO A 323 -11.63 -3.90 10.25
N ILE A 324 -11.67 -3.38 9.01
CA ILE A 324 -12.81 -2.59 8.51
C ILE A 324 -13.88 -3.45 7.82
N GLY A 325 -13.72 -4.78 7.84
CA GLY A 325 -14.66 -5.75 7.28
C GLY A 325 -14.86 -5.58 5.78
N LEU A 326 -16.09 -5.82 5.32
CA LEU A 326 -16.46 -5.72 3.90
C LEU A 326 -16.42 -4.29 3.35
N ALA A 327 -16.20 -3.29 4.20
CA ALA A 327 -15.85 -1.97 3.69
C ALA A 327 -14.63 -2.12 2.80
N GLY A 328 -13.58 -2.85 3.21
CA GLY A 328 -12.35 -3.08 2.45
C GLY A 328 -12.45 -3.94 1.18
N GLY A 329 -13.65 -4.27 0.71
CA GLY A 329 -13.87 -5.17 -0.41
C GLY A 329 -14.54 -6.47 0.00
N VAL A 330 -15.08 -7.19 -1.00
CA VAL A 330 -15.84 -8.43 -0.76
C VAL A 330 -14.97 -9.54 -0.18
N ASN A 331 -13.68 -9.55 -0.51
CA ASN A 331 -12.70 -10.46 0.07
C ASN A 331 -11.86 -9.74 1.13
N PRO A 332 -12.08 -10.02 2.43
CA PRO A 332 -11.45 -9.27 3.51
C PRO A 332 -9.98 -9.67 3.74
N TYR A 333 -9.40 -10.52 2.89
CA TYR A 333 -8.00 -10.94 3.03
C TYR A 333 -7.09 -10.42 1.92
N LEU A 334 -7.61 -9.74 0.89
CA LEU A 334 -6.76 -9.29 -0.21
C LEU A 334 -5.88 -8.12 0.20
N TYR A 335 -4.59 -8.19 -0.16
CA TYR A 335 -3.73 -7.02 -0.23
C TYR A 335 -4.00 -6.29 -1.54
N ALA A 336 -4.19 -4.97 -1.48
CA ALA A 336 -4.31 -4.13 -2.68
C ALA A 336 -5.36 -4.64 -3.69
N ASN A 337 -6.47 -5.22 -3.20
CA ASN A 337 -7.51 -5.87 -3.99
C ASN A 337 -6.98 -6.91 -5.01
N GLY A 338 -5.91 -7.63 -4.68
CA GLY A 338 -5.29 -8.61 -5.57
C GLY A 338 -4.39 -8.01 -6.66
N SER A 339 -4.19 -6.69 -6.67
CA SER A 339 -3.42 -5.96 -7.68
C SER A 339 -2.27 -5.14 -7.08
N PRO A 340 -1.27 -5.81 -6.45
CA PRO A 340 -0.13 -5.18 -5.75
C PRO A 340 0.78 -4.32 -6.62
N LEU A 341 0.75 -4.50 -7.94
CA LEU A 341 1.53 -3.69 -8.89
C LEU A 341 0.88 -2.33 -9.21
N ARG A 342 -0.39 -2.15 -8.82
CA ARG A 342 -1.21 -0.99 -9.17
C ARG A 342 -1.71 -0.23 -7.94
N TYR A 343 -2.04 -0.95 -6.89
CA TYR A 343 -2.58 -0.39 -5.66
C TYR A 343 -1.69 -0.70 -4.46
N VAL A 344 -1.89 0.06 -3.40
CA VAL A 344 -1.14 -0.06 -2.14
C VAL A 344 -2.11 -0.18 -0.99
N ASP A 345 -1.72 -0.92 0.05
CA ASP A 345 -2.39 -0.90 1.35
C ASP A 345 -1.37 -0.59 2.45
N PRO A 346 -1.05 0.69 2.69
CA PRO A 346 0.05 1.06 3.59
C PRO A 346 -0.27 0.92 5.09
N THR A 347 -1.50 0.54 5.46
CA THR A 347 -1.89 0.36 6.87
C THR A 347 -2.38 -1.04 7.18
N GLY A 348 -2.59 -1.91 6.19
CA GLY A 348 -3.32 -3.15 6.41
C GLY A 348 -4.80 -2.94 6.74
N GLU A 349 -5.39 -1.80 6.40
CA GLU A 349 -6.83 -1.49 6.58
C GLU A 349 -7.40 -0.81 5.32
N PHE A 350 -6.59 -0.70 4.27
CA PHE A 350 -6.87 0.15 3.13
C PHE A 350 -7.47 -0.67 1.99
N GLY A 351 -8.65 -1.25 2.23
CA GLY A 351 -9.33 -2.09 1.24
C GLY A 351 -10.20 -1.33 0.23
N VAL A 352 -10.47 -0.03 0.41
CA VAL A 352 -11.42 0.72 -0.47
C VAL A 352 -10.77 1.68 -1.45
N VAL A 353 -9.57 2.18 -1.17
CA VAL A 353 -9.18 3.47 -1.75
C VAL A 353 -8.16 3.37 -2.90
N GLY A 354 -7.82 2.16 -3.35
CA GLY A 354 -7.24 1.90 -4.69
C GLY A 354 -8.20 2.28 -5.83
N ALA A 355 -9.48 2.04 -5.59
CA ALA A 355 -10.62 2.49 -6.38
C ALA A 355 -11.14 3.87 -5.94
N GLY A 356 -10.85 4.24 -4.70
CA GLY A 356 -11.51 5.34 -4.01
C GLY A 356 -11.12 6.73 -4.46
N VAL A 357 -10.04 7.00 -5.19
CA VAL A 357 -9.74 8.41 -5.53
C VAL A 357 -10.78 8.97 -6.49
N SER A 358 -11.09 8.24 -7.56
CA SER A 358 -12.13 8.63 -8.51
C SER A 358 -13.53 8.33 -8.00
N ALA A 359 -13.73 7.28 -7.18
CA ALA A 359 -15.02 7.00 -6.54
C ALA A 359 -15.36 7.97 -5.38
N VAL A 360 -14.38 8.42 -4.59
CA VAL A 360 -14.55 9.48 -3.57
C VAL A 360 -14.69 10.83 -4.24
N LEU A 361 -13.98 11.10 -5.35
CA LEU A 361 -14.22 12.30 -6.15
C LEU A 361 -15.64 12.28 -6.74
N ASP A 362 -16.10 11.15 -7.27
CA ASP A 362 -17.46 11.00 -7.81
C ASP A 362 -18.51 11.15 -6.70
N LEU A 363 -18.30 10.50 -5.54
CA LEU A 363 -19.13 10.70 -4.34
C LEU A 363 -19.10 12.15 -3.84
N ALA A 364 -17.97 12.85 -3.90
CA ALA A 364 -17.85 14.24 -3.48
C ALA A 364 -18.53 15.20 -4.48
N ILE A 365 -18.44 14.93 -5.78
CA ILE A 365 -19.14 15.66 -6.84
C ILE A 365 -20.65 15.46 -6.69
N GLN A 366 -21.11 14.22 -6.46
CA GLN A 366 -22.52 13.90 -6.23
C GLN A 366 -23.02 14.50 -4.91
N ALA A 367 -22.25 14.45 -3.84
CA ALA A 367 -22.59 15.10 -2.57
C ALA A 367 -22.72 16.62 -2.72
N PHE A 368 -21.84 17.26 -3.50
CA PHE A 368 -21.90 18.70 -3.77
C PHE A 368 -23.11 19.07 -4.64
N GLN A 369 -23.40 18.28 -5.67
CA GLN A 369 -24.60 18.45 -6.51
C GLN A 369 -25.87 18.28 -5.67
N ASN A 370 -25.93 17.25 -4.83
CA ASN A 370 -27.03 17.04 -3.88
C ASN A 370 -27.18 18.22 -2.93
N TYR A 371 -26.09 18.74 -2.34
CA TYR A 371 -26.11 19.93 -1.49
C TYR A 371 -26.65 21.17 -2.21
N ARG A 372 -26.18 21.45 -3.44
CA ARG A 372 -26.62 22.62 -4.23
C ARG A 372 -28.08 22.52 -4.66
N SER A 373 -28.55 21.31 -4.90
CA SER A 373 -29.94 21.02 -5.27
C SER A 373 -30.87 20.85 -4.06
N GLY A 374 -30.38 21.02 -2.83
CA GLY A 374 -31.18 20.89 -1.61
C GLY A 374 -31.50 19.44 -1.20
N CYS A 375 -30.89 18.45 -1.86
CA CYS A 375 -31.03 17.04 -1.53
C CYS A 375 -30.16 16.70 -0.29
N GLY A 376 -30.72 15.91 0.62
CA GLY A 376 -30.00 15.50 1.83
C GLY A 376 -28.76 14.67 1.51
N VAL A 377 -27.57 15.15 1.92
CA VAL A 377 -26.28 14.48 1.70
C VAL A 377 -26.08 13.22 2.56
N LEU A 378 -26.98 12.97 3.51
CA LEU A 378 -26.96 11.80 4.39
C LEU A 378 -27.81 10.63 3.88
N ASN A 379 -28.58 10.82 2.79
CA ASN A 379 -29.43 9.78 2.22
C ASN A 379 -28.70 9.05 1.09
N ALA A 380 -28.34 7.78 1.33
CA ALA A 380 -27.61 6.94 0.38
C ALA A 380 -28.34 6.70 -0.95
N ARG A 381 -29.66 6.92 -1.02
CA ARG A 381 -30.43 6.82 -2.28
C ARG A 381 -30.17 7.97 -3.25
N ASN A 382 -29.59 9.07 -2.77
CA ASN A 382 -29.27 10.25 -3.58
C ASN A 382 -27.93 10.10 -4.32
N TYR A 383 -27.28 8.94 -4.24
CA TYR A 383 -25.99 8.67 -4.85
C TYR A 383 -26.15 7.60 -5.93
N ASN A 384 -25.53 7.82 -7.09
CA ASN A 384 -25.44 6.87 -8.18
C ASN A 384 -24.30 5.88 -7.91
N TRP A 385 -24.64 4.78 -7.24
CA TRP A 385 -23.65 3.75 -6.89
C TRP A 385 -23.07 3.01 -8.10
N ALA A 386 -23.74 3.03 -9.26
CA ALA A 386 -23.21 2.45 -10.49
C ALA A 386 -22.06 3.30 -11.06
N SER A 387 -22.13 4.64 -11.00
CA SER A 387 -21.03 5.52 -11.42
C SER A 387 -19.84 5.47 -10.45
N VAL A 388 -20.12 5.33 -9.16
CA VAL A 388 -19.11 5.13 -8.10
C VAL A 388 -18.37 3.79 -8.32
N GLY A 389 -19.09 2.76 -8.79
CA GLY A 389 -18.50 1.47 -9.18
C GLY A 389 -17.66 1.51 -10.47
N ILE A 390 -17.96 2.41 -11.41
CA ILE A 390 -17.17 2.59 -12.66
C ILE A 390 -15.96 3.49 -12.41
N SER A 391 -16.07 4.51 -11.58
CA SER A 391 -14.96 5.41 -11.24
C SER A 391 -13.91 4.73 -10.36
N ALA A 392 -14.27 3.62 -9.71
CA ALA A 392 -13.39 2.73 -8.97
C ALA A 392 -12.30 2.04 -9.82
N SER A 393 -12.37 2.03 -11.15
CA SER A 393 -11.47 1.25 -12.00
C SER A 393 -10.37 2.06 -12.71
N ILE A 394 -10.16 3.34 -12.39
CA ILE A 394 -9.25 4.23 -13.15
C ILE A 394 -7.88 4.44 -12.47
N GLY A 395 -6.80 3.97 -13.12
CA GLY A 395 -5.39 4.34 -12.88
C GLY A 395 -4.62 3.59 -11.77
N ALA A 396 -3.29 3.56 -11.89
CA ALA A 396 -2.36 3.21 -10.81
C ALA A 396 -2.25 4.38 -9.83
N ILE A 397 -2.36 4.12 -8.53
CA ILE A 397 -2.32 5.19 -7.52
C ILE A 397 -0.86 5.49 -7.17
N ALA A 398 -0.39 6.68 -7.56
CA ALA A 398 0.88 7.21 -7.05
C ALA A 398 0.73 7.65 -5.58
N PRO A 399 1.79 7.55 -4.74
CA PRO A 399 1.76 7.94 -3.33
C PRO A 399 1.14 9.31 -2.99
N GLY A 400 1.23 10.33 -3.85
CA GLY A 400 0.55 11.61 -3.63
C GLY A 400 -0.99 11.48 -3.52
N TRP A 401 -1.59 10.61 -4.31
CA TRP A 401 -3.02 10.29 -4.23
C TRP A 401 -3.37 9.44 -3.01
N VAL A 402 -2.45 8.59 -2.55
CA VAL A 402 -2.58 7.84 -1.30
C VAL A 402 -2.63 8.79 -0.11
N ALA A 403 -1.76 9.81 -0.07
CA ALA A 403 -1.77 10.84 0.98
C ALA A 403 -3.13 11.53 1.09
N VAL A 404 -3.69 11.92 -0.06
CA VAL A 404 -5.02 12.53 -0.19
C VAL A 404 -6.12 11.60 0.33
N GLY A 405 -6.14 10.35 -0.16
CA GLY A 405 -7.11 9.34 0.24
C GLY A 405 -7.03 8.99 1.74
N ARG A 406 -5.82 8.85 2.27
CA ARG A 406 -5.55 8.56 3.69
C ARG A 406 -6.02 9.72 4.59
N ARG A 407 -5.78 10.98 4.21
CA ARG A 407 -6.28 12.16 4.95
C ARG A 407 -7.80 12.22 4.99
N ALA A 408 -8.45 11.94 3.86
CA ALA A 408 -9.91 11.89 3.78
C ALA A 408 -10.49 10.74 4.63
N TRP A 409 -9.90 9.55 4.53
CA TRP A 409 -10.35 8.36 5.25
C TRP A 409 -10.14 8.47 6.76
N THR A 410 -8.95 8.87 7.21
CA THR A 410 -8.65 9.06 8.64
C THR A 410 -9.59 10.11 9.25
N SER A 411 -9.88 11.20 8.52
CA SER A 411 -10.85 12.19 8.94
C SER A 411 -12.27 11.65 8.97
N SER A 412 -12.66 10.79 8.01
CA SER A 412 -13.97 10.13 7.99
C SER A 412 -14.18 9.19 9.18
N ARG A 413 -13.20 8.34 9.50
CA ARG A 413 -13.23 7.44 10.68
C ARG A 413 -13.29 8.23 11.99
N ALA A 414 -12.51 9.30 12.08
CA ALA A 414 -12.56 10.21 13.22
C ALA A 414 -13.95 10.86 13.34
N MET A 415 -14.56 11.29 12.23
CA MET A 415 -15.92 11.85 12.22
C MET A 415 -16.99 10.83 12.60
N SER A 416 -16.90 9.58 12.16
CA SER A 416 -17.81 8.50 12.59
C SER A 416 -17.72 8.26 14.11
N THR A 417 -16.49 8.19 14.64
CA THR A 417 -16.26 8.06 16.08
C THR A 417 -16.80 9.26 16.86
N LEU A 418 -16.57 10.47 16.35
CA LEU A 418 -17.08 11.71 16.95
C LEU A 418 -18.60 11.80 16.88
N SER A 419 -19.23 11.29 15.82
CA SER A 419 -20.69 11.18 15.68
C SER A 419 -21.28 10.30 16.76
N ASN A 420 -20.72 9.10 16.96
CA ASN A 420 -21.12 8.20 18.04
C ASN A 420 -20.90 8.82 19.44
N GLN A 421 -19.85 9.64 19.60
CA GLN A 421 -19.62 10.39 20.84
C GLN A 421 -20.62 11.54 21.03
N LEU A 422 -21.07 12.17 19.95
CA LEU A 422 -22.04 13.26 19.95
C LEU A 422 -23.41 12.77 20.40
N GLU A 423 -23.87 11.65 19.86
CA GLU A 423 -25.13 10.99 20.24
C GLU A 423 -25.18 10.61 21.73
N ARG A 424 -24.02 10.35 22.33
CA ARG A 424 -23.87 9.98 23.75
C ARG A 424 -23.57 11.16 24.66
N ALA A 425 -23.40 12.37 24.13
CA ALA A 425 -23.05 13.54 24.92
C ALA A 425 -24.29 14.12 25.62
N ARG A 426 -24.21 14.26 26.96
CA ARG A 426 -25.32 14.74 27.80
C ARG A 426 -25.13 16.16 28.35
N THR A 427 -24.02 16.82 28.01
CA THR A 427 -23.69 18.17 28.51
C THR A 427 -23.34 19.11 27.37
N ALA A 428 -23.77 20.38 27.48
CA ALA A 428 -23.52 21.41 26.47
C ALA A 428 -22.03 21.59 26.15
N ASN A 429 -21.16 21.59 27.19
CA ASN A 429 -19.71 21.69 27.00
C ASN A 429 -19.12 20.53 26.20
N ARG A 430 -19.64 19.30 26.39
CA ARG A 430 -19.19 18.12 25.65
C ARG A 430 -19.66 18.17 24.19
N LEU A 431 -20.90 18.62 23.95
CA LEU A 431 -21.44 18.84 22.61
C LEU A 431 -20.59 19.86 21.82
N ILE A 432 -20.30 21.02 22.41
CA ILE A 432 -19.48 22.09 21.79
C ILE A 432 -18.07 21.56 21.45
N LYS A 433 -17.43 20.82 22.38
CA LYS A 433 -16.09 20.26 22.15
C LYS A 433 -16.08 19.22 21.02
N ILE A 434 -17.10 18.37 20.94
CA ILE A 434 -17.21 17.37 19.87
C ILE A 434 -17.50 18.04 18.52
N GLN A 435 -18.42 19.02 18.48
CA GLN A 435 -18.72 19.80 17.28
C GLN A 435 -17.50 20.56 16.76
N GLY A 436 -16.69 21.14 17.65
CA GLY A 436 -15.42 21.79 17.28
C GLY A 436 -14.43 20.82 16.62
N ARG A 437 -14.25 19.61 17.18
CA ARG A 437 -13.41 18.56 16.58
C ARG A 437 -13.93 18.10 15.23
N MET A 438 -15.25 17.94 15.08
CA MET A 438 -15.86 17.62 13.79
C MET A 438 -15.61 18.73 12.76
N SER A 439 -15.69 20.00 13.17
CA SER A 439 -15.39 21.14 12.30
C SER A 439 -13.93 21.09 11.80
N THR A 440 -12.97 20.80 12.67
CA THR A 440 -11.56 20.65 12.27
C THR A 440 -11.37 19.54 11.23
N HIS A 441 -12.02 18.38 11.40
CA HIS A 441 -11.96 17.31 10.40
C HIS A 441 -12.66 17.69 9.09
N LYS A 442 -13.77 18.44 9.12
CA LYS A 442 -14.41 18.99 7.93
C LYS A 442 -13.48 19.93 7.15
N THR A 443 -12.75 20.81 7.84
CA THR A 443 -11.75 21.69 7.21
C THR A 443 -10.62 20.89 6.58
N LYS A 444 -10.09 19.86 7.27
CA LYS A 444 -9.06 18.96 6.71
C LYS A 444 -9.52 18.25 5.44
N VAL A 445 -10.81 17.87 5.34
CA VAL A 445 -11.40 17.31 4.12
C VAL A 445 -11.60 18.39 3.05
N GLY A 446 -12.03 19.60 3.44
CA GLY A 446 -12.22 20.74 2.55
C GLY A 446 -10.93 21.27 1.91
N ASP A 447 -9.83 21.35 2.66
CA ASP A 447 -8.51 21.79 2.18
C ASP A 447 -7.95 20.85 1.11
N VAL A 448 -8.38 19.59 1.14
CA VAL A 448 -8.05 18.60 0.11
C VAL A 448 -8.90 18.79 -1.15
N LEU A 449 -10.16 19.24 -1.01
CA LEU A 449 -11.15 19.38 -2.09
C LEU A 449 -11.10 20.73 -2.84
N ILE A 450 -10.78 21.84 -2.16
CA ILE A 450 -10.84 23.20 -2.75
C ILE A 450 -9.82 23.44 -3.88
N PRO A 451 -8.58 22.93 -3.83
CA PRO A 451 -7.64 22.99 -4.96
C PRO A 451 -8.10 22.18 -6.19
N GLN A 452 -9.11 21.31 -6.05
CA GLN A 452 -9.53 20.33 -7.06
C GLN A 452 -10.57 20.87 -8.04
N LEU A 453 -11.21 22.02 -7.76
CA LEU A 453 -12.24 22.62 -8.62
C LEU A 453 -11.67 23.37 -9.85
N GLY A 454 -10.35 23.47 -9.97
CA GLY A 454 -9.66 24.19 -11.05
C GLY A 454 -9.48 23.43 -12.37
N LEU A 455 -9.79 22.12 -12.46
CA LEU A 455 -9.59 21.33 -13.67
C LEU A 455 -10.91 20.77 -14.23
N GLN A 456 -11.48 21.46 -15.23
CA GLN A 456 -12.60 20.95 -16.05
C GLN A 456 -12.21 19.83 -17.04
N GLY A 457 -11.00 19.27 -16.96
CA GLY A 457 -10.46 18.32 -17.95
C GLY A 457 -11.01 16.89 -17.91
N VAL A 458 -11.65 16.48 -16.80
CA VAL A 458 -12.11 15.07 -16.64
C VAL A 458 -13.45 14.79 -17.33
N LYS A 459 -14.20 15.83 -17.72
CA LYS A 459 -15.49 15.67 -18.43
C LYS A 459 -15.37 15.09 -19.84
N ALA A 460 -14.21 15.15 -20.48
CA ALA A 460 -14.06 14.73 -21.88
C ALA A 460 -13.89 13.20 -22.06
N ALA A 461 -13.44 12.48 -21.04
CA ALA A 461 -13.24 11.02 -21.14
C ALA A 461 -14.52 10.20 -20.87
N GLY A 462 -15.47 10.75 -20.11
CA GLY A 462 -16.75 10.08 -19.79
C GLY A 462 -17.86 10.26 -20.83
N ASN A 463 -17.75 11.27 -21.70
CA ASN A 463 -18.80 11.62 -22.67
C ASN A 463 -18.99 10.63 -23.84
N VAL A 464 -18.18 9.57 -23.94
CA VAL A 464 -18.32 8.55 -25.01
C VAL A 464 -19.22 7.38 -24.58
N VAL A 465 -19.64 7.29 -23.31
CA VAL A 465 -20.40 6.13 -22.79
C VAL A 465 -21.82 6.49 -22.32
N THR A 466 -22.21 7.77 -22.28
CA THR A 466 -23.48 8.22 -21.68
C THR A 466 -24.61 8.57 -22.66
N ASN A 467 -24.49 8.29 -23.95
CA ASN A 467 -25.64 8.41 -24.85
C ASN A 467 -26.60 7.23 -24.63
N GLY A 468 -27.45 7.32 -23.61
CA GLY A 468 -28.51 6.33 -23.39
C GLY A 468 -29.34 6.40 -22.12
N PHE A 469 -29.19 7.39 -21.23
CA PHE A 469 -30.03 7.46 -20.02
C PHE A 469 -30.47 8.89 -19.72
N ASP A 470 -31.75 9.15 -19.98
CA ASP A 470 -32.48 10.34 -19.54
C ASP A 470 -32.44 10.43 -18.01
N ILE A 471 -31.94 11.56 -17.53
CA ILE A 471 -32.03 12.01 -16.14
C ILE A 471 -33.20 12.98 -16.05
N ASP A 472 -34.42 12.43 -16.06
CA ASP A 472 -35.62 13.20 -15.71
C ASP A 472 -36.10 12.86 -14.29
N GLU A 473 -36.15 13.93 -13.49
CA GLU A 473 -37.00 14.23 -12.34
C GLU A 473 -37.01 13.29 -11.11
N CYS A 474 -36.58 13.87 -9.99
CA CYS A 474 -36.75 13.33 -8.65
C CYS A 474 -38.26 13.19 -8.32
N GLY A 475 -38.82 12.01 -8.53
CA GLY A 475 -40.11 11.62 -7.97
C GLY A 475 -40.02 11.37 -6.46
N CYS A 476 -40.40 12.36 -5.66
CA CYS A 476 -40.77 12.15 -4.25
C CYS A 476 -42.27 11.80 -4.16
N PRO A 477 -42.70 10.88 -3.30
CA PRO A 477 -43.92 11.06 -2.52
C PRO A 477 -43.72 12.09 -1.40
#